data_AF-A0A844EAC3-F1
#
_entry.id   AF-A0A844EAC3-F1
#
_cell.length_a   1.000
_cell.length_b   1.000
_cell.length_c   1.000
_cell.angle_alpha   90.00
_cell.angle_beta   90.00
_cell.angle_gamma   90.00
#
_symmetry.space_group_name_H-M   'P 1'
#
loop_
_entity.id
_entity.type
_entity.pdbx_description
1 polymer ?
#
loop_
_entity_poly.entity_id
_entity_poly.type
_entity_poly.pdbx_seq_one_letter_code
_entity_poly.pdbx_strand_id
1 'polypeptide(L)'
;MATDLKLPDYTIDYRPTVISINNFDQLKTAVEAYAAKYQNLAVSTSTEKEAKASRAELRKLKTALDDKRKEIKKKYAEPYEVFAKQIKDLEATLDASINPIDSGLKELEEHQRQTRLEHVTALIAEMAPNYHVESNEVEIDPTWLNKSTSKKKVTEGIADVMGYIKKKHDDLETGINAITKYAQAYNIDPAGWIDQLKQGQDVNYLIQAIDNQVKRNQEAQQKAEAQAAAEKVNQVQKGDQTIDKTTGEVVSHSVVLKITTTIPEMNLLKAYMDNKGIQYERVGG
;
A
#
# COMPACT_ATOMS: atom_id res chain seq x y z
N MET A 1 -1.87 35.88 32.63
CA MET A 1 -2.14 35.89 34.08
C MET A 1 -1.58 34.59 34.65
N ALA A 2 -0.33 34.58 35.09
CA ALA A 2 0.20 33.45 35.84
C ALA A 2 -0.27 33.66 37.28
N THR A 3 -1.40 33.05 37.64
CA THR A 3 -1.81 32.99 39.03
C THR A 3 -0.91 31.95 39.68
N ASP A 4 0.03 32.37 40.51
CA ASP A 4 0.85 31.44 41.30
C ASP A 4 -0.09 30.51 42.07
N LEU A 5 -0.06 29.21 41.72
CA LEU A 5 -0.82 28.19 42.42
C LEU A 5 -0.17 28.01 43.80
N LYS A 6 -0.72 28.68 44.81
CA LYS A 6 -0.32 28.47 46.21
C LYS A 6 -1.34 27.57 46.88
N LEU A 7 -0.91 26.34 47.16
CA LEU A 7 -1.65 25.47 48.07
C LEU A 7 -1.61 26.09 49.48
N PRO A 8 -2.69 25.96 50.27
CA PRO A 8 -2.63 26.32 51.68
C PRO A 8 -1.57 25.47 52.40
N ASP A 9 -0.98 26.00 53.47
CA ASP A 9 -0.14 25.21 54.36
C ASP A 9 -0.95 24.02 54.90
N TYR A 10 -0.50 22.80 54.61
CA TYR A 10 -1.12 21.58 55.09
C TYR A 10 -0.08 20.72 55.81
N THR A 11 -0.50 20.04 56.87
CA THR A 11 0.34 19.12 57.63
C THR A 11 -0.35 17.76 57.72
N ILE A 12 0.45 16.71 57.64
CA ILE A 12 -0.02 15.33 57.80
C ILE A 12 0.48 14.86 59.17
N ASP A 13 -0.43 14.67 60.14
CA ASP A 13 -0.10 14.05 61.42
C ASP A 13 -0.01 12.53 61.22
N TYR A 14 1.22 12.02 61.16
CA TYR A 14 1.49 10.59 61.06
C TYR A 14 2.17 10.09 62.33
N ARG A 15 1.49 9.19 63.06
CA ARG A 15 2.02 8.55 64.27
C ARG A 15 2.18 7.05 64.04
N PRO A 16 3.40 6.48 64.12
CA PRO A 16 3.59 5.06 63.93
C PRO A 16 2.85 4.27 65.02
N THR A 17 2.10 3.24 64.61
CA THR A 17 1.38 2.37 65.55
C THR A 17 2.33 1.32 66.12
N VAL A 18 2.52 1.30 67.44
CA VAL A 18 3.27 0.24 68.13
C VAL A 18 2.32 -0.93 68.43
N ILE A 19 2.65 -2.13 67.91
CA ILE A 19 1.86 -3.35 68.14
C ILE A 19 2.70 -4.32 68.97
N SER A 20 2.27 -4.62 70.19
CA SER A 20 2.88 -5.60 71.07
C SER A 20 1.82 -6.51 71.72
N ILE A 21 2.21 -7.74 72.03
CA ILE A 21 1.39 -8.65 72.83
C ILE A 21 1.78 -8.44 74.29
N ASN A 22 0.88 -7.88 75.10
CA ASN A 22 1.08 -7.81 76.54
C ASN A 22 1.14 -9.22 77.13
N ASN A 23 2.12 -9.48 77.99
CA ASN A 23 2.35 -10.79 78.61
C ASN A 23 2.55 -11.92 77.59
N PHE A 24 3.29 -11.67 76.50
CA PHE A 24 3.58 -12.68 75.48
C PHE A 24 4.14 -13.98 76.07
N ASP A 25 5.03 -13.90 77.06
CA ASP A 25 5.61 -15.09 77.69
C ASP A 25 4.54 -15.96 78.37
N GLN A 26 3.57 -15.35 79.05
CA GLN A 26 2.46 -16.10 79.66
C GLN A 26 1.56 -16.74 78.61
N LEU A 27 1.25 -16.01 77.53
CA LEU A 27 0.49 -16.55 76.39
C LEU A 27 1.22 -17.73 75.74
N LYS A 28 2.53 -17.58 75.52
CA LYS A 28 3.39 -18.61 74.94
C LYS A 28 3.40 -19.87 75.81
N THR A 29 3.65 -19.74 77.11
CA THR A 29 3.62 -20.87 78.06
C THR A 29 2.25 -21.54 78.07
N ALA A 30 1.15 -20.78 78.05
CA ALA A 30 -0.20 -21.35 78.02
C ALA A 30 -0.48 -22.13 76.72
N VAL A 31 -0.07 -21.59 75.56
CA VAL A 31 -0.22 -22.26 74.26
C VAL A 31 0.63 -23.53 74.19
N GLU A 32 1.88 -23.47 74.66
CA GLU A 32 2.78 -24.63 74.71
C GLU A 32 2.24 -25.72 75.63
N ALA A 33 1.77 -25.37 76.83
CA ALA A 33 1.16 -26.31 77.75
C ALA A 33 -0.11 -26.94 77.18
N TYR A 34 -0.94 -26.16 76.48
CA TYR A 34 -2.15 -26.67 75.83
C TYR A 34 -1.83 -27.61 74.66
N ALA A 35 -0.80 -27.31 73.85
CA ALA A 35 -0.34 -28.18 72.79
C ALA A 35 0.26 -29.49 73.32
N ALA A 36 1.06 -29.42 74.39
CA ALA A 36 1.72 -30.56 75.01
C ALA A 36 0.72 -31.63 75.51
N LYS A 37 -0.48 -31.23 75.98
CA LYS A 37 -1.56 -32.14 76.39
C LYS A 37 -1.95 -33.16 75.32
N TYR A 38 -1.78 -32.80 74.05
CA TYR A 38 -2.20 -33.60 72.92
C TYR A 38 -1.03 -34.16 72.09
N GLN A 39 0.22 -33.84 72.46
CA GLN A 39 1.42 -34.19 71.70
C GLN A 39 1.70 -35.69 71.66
N ASN A 40 1.29 -36.43 72.69
CA ASN A 40 1.50 -37.88 72.82
C ASN A 40 0.21 -38.70 72.65
N LEU A 41 -0.87 -38.11 72.10
CA LEU A 41 -2.13 -38.82 71.90
C LEU A 41 -1.97 -39.87 70.79
N ALA A 42 -1.99 -41.15 71.16
CA ALA A 42 -1.89 -42.27 70.21
C ALA A 42 -3.17 -42.38 69.37
N VAL A 43 -3.05 -42.25 68.05
CA VAL A 43 -4.17 -42.34 67.11
C VAL A 43 -4.40 -43.79 66.70
N SER A 44 -5.55 -44.34 67.06
CA SER A 44 -6.00 -45.71 66.74
C SER A 44 -7.51 -45.72 66.47
N THR A 45 -8.07 -46.86 66.06
CA THR A 45 -9.51 -46.97 65.77
C THR A 45 -10.38 -46.72 67.00
N SER A 46 -9.92 -47.05 68.21
CA SER A 46 -10.65 -46.78 69.46
C SER A 46 -10.52 -45.33 69.95
N THR A 47 -9.43 -44.63 69.60
CA THR A 47 -9.15 -43.24 70.01
C THR A 47 -9.49 -42.20 68.92
N GLU A 48 -10.03 -42.64 67.78
CA GLU A 48 -10.30 -41.80 66.61
C GLU A 48 -11.20 -40.59 66.93
N LYS A 49 -12.25 -40.79 67.73
CA LYS A 49 -13.19 -39.74 68.11
C LYS A 49 -12.52 -38.65 68.95
N GLU A 50 -11.69 -39.05 69.91
CA GLU A 50 -10.95 -38.14 70.79
C GLU A 50 -9.87 -37.40 70.01
N ALA A 51 -9.10 -38.09 69.16
CA ALA A 51 -8.08 -37.47 68.32
C ALA A 51 -8.68 -36.43 67.35
N LYS A 52 -9.86 -36.70 66.77
CA LYS A 52 -10.59 -35.74 65.95
C LYS A 52 -11.02 -34.51 66.75
N ALA A 53 -11.50 -34.68 67.98
CA ALA A 53 -11.90 -33.59 68.87
C ALA A 53 -10.71 -32.71 69.27
N SER A 54 -9.61 -33.30 69.75
CA SER A 54 -8.39 -32.59 70.14
C SER A 54 -7.78 -31.81 68.98
N ARG A 55 -7.76 -32.39 67.77
CA ARG A 55 -7.34 -31.68 66.56
C ARG A 55 -8.22 -30.47 66.25
N ALA A 56 -9.54 -30.60 66.44
CA ALA A 56 -10.46 -29.50 66.21
C ALA A 56 -10.23 -28.36 67.21
N GLU A 57 -9.97 -28.68 68.49
CA GLU A 57 -9.64 -27.69 69.52
C GLU A 57 -8.34 -26.93 69.23
N LEU A 58 -7.26 -27.65 68.88
CA LEU A 58 -5.99 -27.03 68.49
C LEU A 58 -6.15 -26.11 67.27
N ARG A 59 -6.96 -26.53 66.28
CA ARG A 59 -7.28 -25.70 65.12
C ARG A 59 -8.07 -24.45 65.52
N LYS A 60 -9.04 -24.56 66.42
CA LYS A 60 -9.79 -23.39 66.93
C LYS A 60 -8.87 -22.39 67.61
N LEU A 61 -7.95 -22.84 68.46
CA LEU A 61 -6.97 -21.96 69.11
C LEU A 61 -6.05 -21.26 68.09
N LYS A 62 -5.52 -22.02 67.11
CA LYS A 62 -4.71 -21.47 66.01
C LYS A 62 -5.48 -20.39 65.23
N THR A 63 -6.74 -20.68 64.88
CA THR A 63 -7.60 -19.74 64.16
C THR A 63 -7.87 -18.49 64.98
N ALA A 64 -8.17 -18.61 66.28
CA ALA A 64 -8.43 -17.44 67.14
C ALA A 64 -7.23 -16.48 67.21
N LEU A 65 -5.99 -17.00 67.26
CA LEU A 65 -4.77 -16.18 67.23
C LEU A 65 -4.62 -15.45 65.87
N ASP A 66 -4.85 -16.17 64.77
CA ASP A 66 -4.78 -15.57 63.42
C ASP A 66 -5.89 -14.56 63.17
N ASP A 67 -7.10 -14.79 63.69
CA ASP A 67 -8.22 -13.87 63.59
C ASP A 67 -7.93 -12.57 64.34
N LYS A 68 -7.30 -12.64 65.53
CA LYS A 68 -6.85 -11.43 66.24
C LYS A 68 -5.77 -10.67 65.48
N ARG A 69 -4.82 -11.37 64.87
CA ARG A 69 -3.82 -10.75 63.97
C ARG A 69 -4.49 -10.03 62.80
N LYS A 70 -5.47 -10.66 62.14
CA LYS A 70 -6.23 -10.07 61.03
C LYS A 70 -7.10 -8.89 61.47
N GLU A 71 -7.72 -8.97 62.64
CA GLU A 71 -8.53 -7.89 63.22
C GLU A 71 -7.68 -6.63 63.45
N ILE A 72 -6.52 -6.78 64.10
CA ILE A 72 -5.55 -5.69 64.30
C ILE A 72 -5.09 -5.17 62.94
N LYS A 73 -4.85 -6.06 61.96
CA LYS A 73 -4.48 -5.66 60.60
C LYS A 73 -5.49 -4.73 59.94
N LYS A 74 -6.76 -5.10 60.01
CA LYS A 74 -7.84 -4.31 59.44
C LYS A 74 -7.92 -2.92 60.11
N LYS A 75 -7.82 -2.87 61.43
CA LYS A 75 -7.90 -1.62 62.20
C LYS A 75 -6.75 -0.65 61.91
N TYR A 76 -5.52 -1.13 61.72
CA TYR A 76 -4.41 -0.23 61.38
C TYR A 76 -4.43 0.20 59.90
N ALA A 77 -4.95 -0.64 59.00
CA ALA A 77 -5.02 -0.32 57.58
C ALA A 77 -6.11 0.73 57.30
N GLU A 78 -7.20 0.71 58.06
CA GLU A 78 -8.35 1.60 57.87
C GLU A 78 -7.98 3.11 57.85
N PRO A 79 -7.19 3.65 58.80
CA PRO A 79 -6.73 5.04 58.71
C PRO A 79 -5.95 5.37 57.44
N TYR A 80 -5.12 4.44 56.97
CA TYR A 80 -4.37 4.62 55.72
C TYR A 80 -5.30 4.62 54.50
N GLU A 81 -6.26 3.70 54.43
CA GLU A 81 -7.22 3.65 53.33
C GLU A 81 -8.09 4.91 53.28
N VAL A 82 -8.49 5.45 54.44
CA VAL A 82 -9.22 6.73 54.51
C VAL A 82 -8.35 7.89 54.00
N PHE A 83 -7.10 7.99 54.46
CA PHE A 83 -6.16 9.00 53.97
C PHE A 83 -5.92 8.89 52.46
N ALA A 84 -5.63 7.67 51.96
CA ALA A 84 -5.41 7.41 50.55
C ALA A 84 -6.63 7.79 49.71
N LYS A 85 -7.85 7.51 50.21
CA LYS A 85 -9.09 7.92 49.56
C LYS A 85 -9.23 9.45 49.52
N GLN A 86 -8.93 10.15 50.62
CA GLN A 86 -8.98 11.62 50.64
C GLN A 86 -8.03 12.24 49.61
N ILE A 87 -6.80 11.73 49.48
CA ILE A 87 -5.87 12.19 48.45
C ILE A 87 -6.41 11.88 47.05
N LYS A 88 -6.94 10.67 46.82
CA LYS A 88 -7.51 10.28 45.53
C LYS A 88 -8.74 11.11 45.14
N ASP A 89 -9.57 11.50 46.11
CA ASP A 89 -10.72 12.38 45.87
C ASP A 89 -10.26 13.79 45.44
N LEU A 90 -9.15 14.29 46.02
CA LEU A 90 -8.51 15.54 45.59
C LEU A 90 -7.93 15.42 44.17
N GLU A 91 -7.21 14.34 43.86
CA GLU A 91 -6.70 14.04 42.51
C GLU A 91 -7.85 13.99 41.49
N ALA A 92 -8.93 13.27 41.80
CA ALA A 92 -10.09 13.16 40.92
C ALA A 92 -10.76 14.52 40.65
N THR A 93 -10.73 15.44 41.62
CA THR A 93 -11.22 16.81 41.43
C THR A 93 -10.35 17.59 40.45
N LEU A 94 -9.03 17.40 40.49
CA LEU A 94 -8.11 17.99 39.53
C LEU A 94 -8.32 17.39 38.13
N ASP A 95 -8.42 16.06 38.04
CA ASP A 95 -8.64 15.34 36.78
C ASP A 95 -9.95 15.76 36.10
N ALA A 96 -11.02 16.00 36.87
CA ALA A 96 -12.28 16.50 36.34
C ALA A 96 -12.15 17.87 35.65
N SER A 97 -11.15 18.68 36.04
CA SER A 97 -10.83 19.96 35.40
C SER A 97 -9.81 19.82 34.28
N ILE A 98 -8.80 18.97 34.45
CA ILE A 98 -7.72 18.75 33.47
C ILE A 98 -8.26 18.05 32.21
N ASN A 99 -9.05 16.99 32.36
CA ASN A 99 -9.48 16.15 31.23
C ASN A 99 -10.27 16.91 30.15
N PRO A 100 -11.24 17.79 30.49
CA PRO A 100 -11.92 18.61 29.49
C PRO A 100 -11.00 19.63 28.81
N ILE A 101 -10.03 20.21 29.54
CA ILE A 101 -9.05 21.14 28.98
C ILE A 101 -8.15 20.42 27.98
N ASP A 102 -7.62 19.26 28.34
CA ASP A 102 -6.78 18.45 27.46
C ASP A 102 -7.54 18.01 26.20
N SER A 103 -8.82 17.64 26.36
CA SER A 103 -9.67 17.28 25.23
C SER A 103 -9.92 18.48 24.31
N GLY A 104 -10.25 19.63 24.88
CA GLY A 104 -10.44 20.87 24.13
C GLY A 104 -9.16 21.37 23.44
N LEU A 105 -8.00 21.17 24.05
CA LEU A 105 -6.71 21.49 23.42
C LEU A 105 -6.43 20.57 22.22
N LYS A 106 -6.71 19.27 22.33
CA LYS A 106 -6.57 18.32 21.21
C LYS A 106 -7.53 18.65 20.06
N GLU A 107 -8.78 18.97 20.37
CA GLU A 107 -9.76 19.39 19.36
C GLU A 107 -9.33 20.69 18.66
N LEU A 108 -8.82 21.66 19.42
CA LEU A 108 -8.29 22.90 18.87
C LEU A 108 -7.07 22.67 17.99
N GLU A 109 -6.15 21.78 18.38
CA GLU A 109 -4.98 21.41 17.57
C GLU A 109 -5.40 20.74 16.26
N GLU A 110 -6.38 19.85 16.30
CA GLU A 110 -6.91 19.20 15.09
C GLU A 110 -7.63 20.21 14.18
N HIS A 111 -8.45 21.10 14.75
CA HIS A 111 -9.08 22.17 13.97
C HIS A 111 -8.02 23.07 13.31
N GLN A 112 -6.97 23.46 14.04
CA GLN A 112 -5.87 24.25 13.47
C GLN A 112 -5.12 23.50 12.36
N ARG A 113 -4.95 22.18 12.50
CA ARG A 113 -4.36 21.31 11.48
C ARG A 113 -5.23 21.24 10.23
N GLN A 114 -6.56 21.11 10.39
CA GLN A 114 -7.51 21.10 9.30
C GLN A 114 -7.53 22.45 8.55
N THR A 115 -7.53 23.58 9.26
CA THR A 115 -7.40 24.90 8.63
C THR A 115 -6.08 25.06 7.85
N ARG A 116 -4.97 24.48 8.36
CA ARG A 116 -3.71 24.48 7.61
C ARG A 116 -3.79 23.61 6.36
N LEU A 117 -4.49 22.47 6.41
CA LEU A 117 -4.72 21.62 5.26
C LEU A 117 -5.51 22.35 4.18
N GLU A 118 -6.55 23.08 4.55
CA GLU A 118 -7.32 23.93 3.63
C GLU A 118 -6.44 25.00 2.99
N HIS A 119 -5.60 25.69 3.78
CA HIS A 119 -4.66 26.68 3.24
C HIS A 119 -3.62 26.07 2.31
N VAL A 120 -3.05 24.91 2.65
CA VAL A 120 -2.09 24.19 1.81
C VAL A 120 -2.74 23.76 0.49
N THR A 121 -3.96 23.22 0.56
CA THR A 121 -4.72 22.79 -0.62
C THR A 121 -5.04 23.98 -1.53
N ALA A 122 -5.45 25.10 -0.96
CA ALA A 122 -5.69 26.34 -1.71
C ALA A 122 -4.40 26.87 -2.36
N LEU A 123 -3.27 26.84 -1.64
CA LEU A 123 -1.97 27.26 -2.17
C LEU A 123 -1.50 26.35 -3.30
N ILE A 124 -1.71 25.03 -3.20
CA ILE A 124 -1.45 24.08 -4.29
C ILE A 124 -2.30 24.46 -5.50
N ALA A 125 -3.60 24.67 -5.33
CA ALA A 125 -4.50 25.04 -6.43
C ALA A 125 -4.11 26.37 -7.10
N GLU A 126 -3.63 27.34 -6.33
CA GLU A 126 -3.13 28.62 -6.84
C GLU A 126 -1.83 28.47 -7.63
N MET A 127 -0.90 27.62 -7.15
CA MET A 127 0.41 27.45 -7.75
C MET A 127 0.43 26.49 -8.95
N ALA A 128 -0.43 25.47 -8.97
CA ALA A 128 -0.40 24.37 -9.95
C ALA A 128 -0.38 24.85 -11.42
N PRO A 129 -1.20 25.85 -11.83
CA PRO A 129 -1.19 26.36 -13.20
C PRO A 129 0.17 26.92 -13.65
N ASN A 130 0.96 27.49 -12.74
CA ASN A 130 2.28 28.04 -13.04
C ASN A 130 3.31 26.94 -13.37
N TYR A 131 3.03 25.70 -12.94
CA TYR A 131 3.89 24.55 -13.19
C TYR A 131 3.33 23.62 -14.27
N HIS A 132 2.14 23.89 -14.81
CA HIS A 132 1.40 22.98 -15.70
C HIS A 132 1.15 21.60 -15.08
N VAL A 133 0.89 21.57 -13.76
CA VAL A 133 0.63 20.34 -12.99
C VAL A 133 -0.80 20.37 -12.49
N GLU A 134 -1.47 19.23 -12.40
CA GLU A 134 -2.79 19.14 -11.79
C GLU A 134 -2.69 19.11 -10.25
N SER A 135 -3.62 19.77 -9.56
CA SER A 135 -3.55 19.89 -8.09
C SER A 135 -3.61 18.55 -7.37
N ASN A 136 -4.23 17.54 -7.97
CA ASN A 136 -4.35 16.19 -7.42
C ASN A 136 -3.06 15.34 -7.59
N GLU A 137 -2.10 15.78 -8.40
CA GLU A 137 -0.79 15.12 -8.54
C GLU A 137 0.16 15.49 -7.40
N VAL A 138 -0.13 16.57 -6.67
CA VAL A 138 0.70 17.08 -5.58
C VAL A 138 0.32 16.39 -4.28
N GLU A 139 1.21 15.52 -3.79
CA GLU A 139 1.06 14.90 -2.47
C GLU A 139 1.36 15.93 -1.35
N ILE A 140 0.46 16.01 -0.36
CA ILE A 140 0.61 16.91 0.77
C ILE A 140 1.49 16.25 1.85
N ASP A 141 2.67 16.83 2.09
CA ASP A 141 3.54 16.40 3.19
C ASP A 141 2.88 16.76 4.55
N PRO A 142 2.66 15.79 5.46
CA PRO A 142 2.09 16.04 6.78
C PRO A 142 2.83 17.10 7.60
N THR A 143 4.14 17.27 7.37
CA THR A 143 4.96 18.26 8.06
C THR A 143 4.56 19.70 7.72
N TRP A 144 3.90 19.94 6.59
CA TRP A 144 3.37 21.26 6.22
C TRP A 144 2.20 21.69 7.11
N LEU A 145 1.52 20.73 7.73
CA LEU A 145 0.39 20.97 8.63
C LEU A 145 0.83 21.26 10.08
N ASN A 146 2.13 21.12 10.38
CA ASN A 146 2.66 21.35 11.73
C ASN A 146 2.61 22.82 12.13
N LYS A 147 2.36 23.08 13.42
CA LYS A 147 2.30 24.44 13.99
C LYS A 147 3.60 25.23 13.76
N SER A 148 4.74 24.55 13.87
CA SER A 148 6.09 25.11 13.77
C SER A 148 6.55 25.36 12.34
N THR A 149 5.88 24.80 11.33
CA THR A 149 6.27 24.98 9.93
C THR A 149 5.87 26.38 9.47
N SER A 150 6.85 27.14 8.97
CA SER A 150 6.63 28.49 8.45
C SER A 150 5.94 28.45 7.08
N LYS A 151 5.15 29.49 6.76
CA LYS A 151 4.52 29.63 5.44
C LYS A 151 5.54 29.51 4.30
N LYS A 152 6.71 30.15 4.46
CA LYS A 152 7.81 30.08 3.48
C LYS A 152 8.23 28.64 3.20
N LYS A 153 8.46 27.83 4.24
CA LYS A 153 8.87 26.43 4.08
C LYS A 153 7.79 25.58 3.40
N VAL A 154 6.52 25.85 3.69
CA VAL A 154 5.39 25.20 3.00
C VAL A 154 5.39 25.56 1.51
N THR A 155 5.48 26.85 1.18
CA THR A 155 5.50 27.31 -0.22
C THR A 155 6.70 26.74 -1.01
N GLU A 156 7.89 26.75 -0.42
CA GLU A 156 9.10 26.17 -1.03
C GLU A 156 8.94 24.65 -1.24
N GLY A 157 8.42 23.92 -0.24
CA GLY A 157 8.17 22.49 -0.37
C GLY A 157 7.15 22.14 -1.45
N ILE A 158 6.06 22.92 -1.56
CA ILE A 158 5.08 22.75 -2.64
C ILE A 158 5.72 23.02 -4.01
N ALA A 159 6.50 24.09 -4.12
CA ALA A 159 7.21 24.46 -5.35
C ALA A 159 8.20 23.37 -5.79
N ASP A 160 8.92 22.76 -4.84
CA ASP A 160 9.85 21.66 -5.12
C ASP A 160 9.12 20.43 -5.66
N VAL A 161 8.00 20.04 -5.04
CA VAL A 161 7.18 18.91 -5.50
C VAL A 161 6.61 19.17 -6.89
N MET A 162 6.02 20.35 -7.12
CA MET A 162 5.49 20.74 -8.43
C MET A 162 6.58 20.80 -9.50
N GLY A 163 7.76 21.33 -9.17
CA GLY A 163 8.90 21.38 -10.08
C GLY A 163 9.36 19.97 -10.49
N TYR A 164 9.33 19.02 -9.56
CA TYR A 164 9.64 17.62 -9.85
C TYR A 164 8.59 16.97 -10.76
N ILE A 165 7.30 17.19 -10.51
CA ILE A 165 6.21 16.65 -11.35
C ILE A 165 6.29 17.26 -12.75
N LYS A 166 6.43 18.58 -12.86
CA LYS A 166 6.62 19.28 -14.14
C LYS A 166 7.77 18.69 -14.93
N LYS A 167 8.92 18.45 -14.28
CA LYS A 167 10.07 17.83 -14.95
C LYS A 167 9.73 16.44 -15.51
N LYS A 168 8.98 15.62 -14.78
CA LYS A 168 8.52 14.31 -15.29
C LYS A 168 7.62 14.45 -16.51
N HIS A 169 6.70 15.42 -16.51
CA HIS A 169 5.85 15.70 -17.67
C HIS A 169 6.69 16.15 -18.87
N ASP A 170 7.62 17.09 -18.67
CA ASP A 170 8.53 17.60 -19.71
C ASP A 170 9.40 16.46 -20.30
N ASP A 171 9.96 15.60 -19.44
CA ASP A 171 10.79 14.45 -19.84
C ASP A 171 9.96 13.42 -20.62
N LEU A 172 8.71 13.16 -20.20
CA LEU A 172 7.78 12.28 -20.89
C LEU A 172 7.39 12.83 -22.25
N GLU A 173 7.02 14.12 -22.35
CA GLU A 173 6.70 14.78 -23.61
C GLU A 173 7.87 14.74 -24.58
N THR A 174 9.08 15.04 -24.09
CA THR A 174 10.32 14.96 -24.87
C THR A 174 10.56 13.54 -25.37
N GLY A 175 10.38 12.53 -24.51
CA GLY A 175 10.50 11.12 -24.88
C GLY A 175 9.48 10.69 -25.93
N ILE A 176 8.20 11.09 -25.78
CA ILE A 176 7.13 10.81 -26.75
C ILE A 176 7.50 11.42 -28.10
N ASN A 177 7.95 12.68 -28.12
CA ASN A 177 8.36 13.36 -29.35
C ASN A 177 9.56 12.68 -30.01
N ALA A 178 10.55 12.24 -29.23
CA ALA A 178 11.72 11.53 -29.73
C ALA A 178 11.34 10.18 -30.37
N ILE A 179 10.55 9.36 -29.67
CA ILE A 179 10.08 8.05 -30.17
C ILE A 179 9.21 8.23 -31.42
N THR A 180 8.30 9.20 -31.41
CA THR A 180 7.40 9.47 -32.53
C THR A 180 8.19 9.81 -33.80
N LYS A 181 9.12 10.77 -33.71
CA LYS A 181 9.97 11.15 -34.86
C LYS A 181 10.84 9.98 -35.33
N TYR A 182 11.40 9.21 -34.39
CA TYR A 182 12.25 8.08 -34.73
C TYR A 182 11.50 6.97 -35.44
N ALA A 183 10.36 6.54 -34.90
CA ALA A 183 9.53 5.49 -35.51
C ALA A 183 8.99 5.92 -36.88
N GLN A 184 8.52 7.15 -37.02
CA GLN A 184 8.03 7.70 -38.29
C GLN A 184 9.11 7.74 -39.37
N ALA A 185 10.37 8.04 -39.04
CA ALA A 185 11.48 8.03 -39.99
C ALA A 185 11.71 6.65 -40.64
N TYR A 186 11.29 5.58 -39.98
CA TYR A 186 11.38 4.20 -40.48
C TYR A 186 10.03 3.57 -40.84
N ASN A 187 8.95 4.37 -40.94
CA ASN A 187 7.59 3.91 -41.20
C ASN A 187 7.08 2.85 -40.19
N ILE A 188 7.48 2.97 -38.93
CA ILE A 188 7.00 2.15 -37.81
C ILE A 188 5.92 2.93 -37.05
N ASP A 189 4.84 2.25 -36.65
CA ASP A 189 3.82 2.83 -35.78
C ASP A 189 4.39 3.11 -34.38
N PRO A 190 4.38 4.38 -33.90
CA PRO A 190 4.92 4.73 -32.60
C PRO A 190 4.03 4.33 -31.41
N ALA A 191 2.74 4.03 -31.61
CA ALA A 191 1.77 3.91 -30.52
C ALA A 191 2.19 2.92 -29.42
N GLY A 192 2.58 1.70 -29.79
CA GLY A 192 3.00 0.67 -28.83
C GLY A 192 4.28 1.04 -28.05
N TRP A 193 5.19 1.80 -28.66
CA TRP A 193 6.42 2.25 -28.00
C TRP A 193 6.15 3.41 -27.03
N ILE A 194 5.22 4.30 -27.39
CA ILE A 194 4.76 5.39 -26.51
C ILE A 194 4.10 4.81 -25.24
N ASP A 195 3.31 3.75 -25.38
CA ASP A 195 2.68 3.10 -24.22
C ASP A 195 3.71 2.46 -23.28
N GLN A 196 4.80 1.90 -23.82
CA GLN A 196 5.92 1.39 -23.01
C GLN A 196 6.68 2.51 -22.29
N LEU A 197 6.88 3.66 -22.95
CA LEU A 197 7.49 4.84 -22.32
C LEU A 197 6.63 5.33 -21.15
N LYS A 198 5.30 5.41 -21.32
CA LYS A 198 4.36 5.79 -20.25
C LYS A 198 4.36 4.82 -19.07
N GLN A 199 4.75 3.56 -19.29
CA GLN A 199 4.94 2.55 -18.24
C GLN A 199 6.30 2.67 -17.52
N GLY A 200 7.13 3.65 -17.89
CA GLY A 200 8.42 3.94 -17.26
C GLY A 200 9.63 3.34 -17.97
N GLN A 201 9.48 2.85 -19.21
CA GLN A 201 10.62 2.33 -19.97
C GLN A 201 11.51 3.45 -20.51
N ASP A 202 12.83 3.23 -20.47
CA ASP A 202 13.81 4.21 -20.92
C ASP A 202 13.74 4.50 -22.44
N VAL A 203 13.86 5.77 -22.81
CA VAL A 203 13.77 6.23 -24.20
C VAL A 203 14.85 5.62 -25.09
N ASN A 204 16.10 5.51 -24.61
CA ASN A 204 17.19 4.96 -25.41
C ASN A 204 16.99 3.46 -25.65
N TYR A 205 16.50 2.73 -24.64
CA TYR A 205 16.11 1.34 -24.81
C TYR A 205 15.05 1.18 -25.91
N LEU A 206 14.01 2.02 -25.90
CA LEU A 206 12.92 1.95 -26.89
C LEU A 206 13.42 2.27 -28.30
N ILE A 207 14.31 3.25 -28.45
CA ILE A 207 14.96 3.56 -29.74
C ILE A 207 15.75 2.35 -30.27
N GLN A 208 16.53 1.67 -29.42
CA GLN A 208 17.25 0.45 -29.81
C GLN A 208 16.31 -0.70 -30.18
N ALA A 209 15.16 -0.82 -29.51
CA ALA A 209 14.16 -1.82 -29.84
C ALA A 209 13.51 -1.55 -31.20
N ILE A 210 13.25 -0.29 -31.54
CA ILE A 210 12.80 0.13 -32.87
C ILE A 210 13.85 -0.23 -33.92
N ASP A 211 15.14 0.05 -33.69
CA ASP A 211 16.23 -0.32 -34.61
C ASP A 211 16.27 -1.81 -34.93
N ASN A 212 16.12 -2.63 -33.90
CA ASN A 212 16.09 -4.08 -34.06
C ASN A 212 14.86 -4.52 -34.87
N GLN A 213 13.72 -3.85 -34.72
CA GLN A 213 12.54 -4.11 -35.54
C GLN A 213 12.76 -3.71 -36.99
N VAL A 214 13.38 -2.55 -37.25
CA VAL A 214 13.73 -2.10 -38.61
C VAL A 214 14.63 -3.11 -39.30
N LYS A 215 15.70 -3.57 -38.63
CA LYS A 215 16.61 -4.59 -39.18
C LYS A 215 15.88 -5.88 -39.53
N ARG A 216 15.02 -6.38 -38.63
CA ARG A 216 14.21 -7.57 -38.89
C ARG A 216 13.27 -7.39 -40.10
N ASN A 217 12.62 -6.24 -40.21
CA ASN A 217 11.73 -5.93 -41.34
C ASN A 217 12.52 -5.88 -42.66
N GLN A 218 13.70 -5.25 -42.67
CA GLN A 218 14.57 -5.19 -43.85
C GLN A 218 15.08 -6.57 -44.27
N GLU A 219 15.55 -7.39 -43.32
CA GLU A 219 15.98 -8.77 -43.60
C GLU A 219 14.83 -9.63 -44.12
N ALA A 220 13.62 -9.49 -43.57
CA ALA A 220 12.44 -10.21 -44.03
C ALA A 220 12.05 -9.78 -45.45
N GLN A 221 12.09 -8.47 -45.74
CA GLN A 221 11.81 -7.94 -47.07
C GLN A 221 12.84 -8.41 -48.09
N GLN A 222 14.14 -8.35 -47.77
CA GLN A 222 15.20 -8.86 -48.64
C GLN A 222 15.04 -10.36 -48.92
N LYS A 223 14.67 -11.16 -47.91
CA LYS A 223 14.41 -12.60 -48.10
C LYS A 223 13.20 -12.83 -48.99
N ALA A 224 12.11 -12.09 -48.79
CA ALA A 224 10.91 -12.20 -49.62
C ALA A 224 11.17 -11.78 -51.07
N GLU A 225 11.92 -10.69 -51.29
CA GLU A 225 12.33 -10.23 -52.63
C GLU A 225 13.27 -11.23 -53.31
N ALA A 226 14.23 -11.81 -52.58
CA ALA A 226 15.11 -12.85 -53.11
C ALA A 226 14.34 -14.13 -53.49
N GLN A 227 13.36 -14.54 -52.68
CA GLN A 227 12.46 -15.66 -53.00
C GLN A 227 11.62 -15.37 -54.25
N ALA A 228 10.97 -14.21 -54.30
CA ALA A 228 10.18 -13.80 -55.46
C ALA A 228 11.02 -13.63 -56.74
N ALA A 229 12.27 -13.17 -56.64
CA ALA A 229 13.20 -13.09 -57.75
C ALA A 229 13.66 -14.48 -58.22
N ALA A 230 13.95 -15.40 -57.29
CA ALA A 230 14.29 -16.79 -57.62
C ALA A 230 13.12 -17.51 -58.31
N GLU A 231 11.88 -17.29 -57.86
CA GLU A 231 10.67 -17.80 -58.52
C GLU A 231 10.51 -17.24 -59.94
N LYS A 232 10.79 -15.94 -60.17
CA LYS A 232 10.76 -15.33 -61.51
C LYS A 232 11.87 -15.83 -62.42
N VAL A 233 13.07 -16.11 -61.90
CA VAL A 233 14.21 -16.63 -62.69
C VAL A 233 14.05 -18.11 -63.04
N ASN A 234 13.32 -18.88 -62.22
CA ASN A 234 12.96 -20.28 -62.50
C ASN A 234 11.83 -20.42 -63.53
N GLN A 235 11.26 -19.33 -64.05
CA GLN A 235 10.36 -19.33 -65.19
C GLN A 235 11.14 -19.02 -66.47
N VAL A 236 11.02 -19.88 -67.49
CA VAL A 236 11.64 -19.63 -68.81
C VAL A 236 10.57 -19.60 -69.89
N GLN A 237 10.55 -18.51 -70.65
CA GLN A 237 9.81 -18.40 -71.89
C GLN A 237 10.52 -19.19 -72.99
N LYS A 238 9.84 -20.20 -73.54
CA LYS A 238 10.29 -20.95 -74.70
C LYS A 238 9.15 -21.00 -75.71
N GLY A 239 9.05 -19.98 -76.56
CA GLY A 239 7.89 -19.75 -77.43
C GLY A 239 6.67 -19.22 -76.67
N ASP A 240 5.46 -19.57 -77.11
CA ASP A 240 4.17 -19.05 -76.62
C ASP A 240 3.70 -19.64 -75.26
N GLN A 241 4.63 -20.13 -74.44
CA GLN A 241 4.34 -20.76 -73.15
C GLN A 241 5.34 -20.32 -72.07
N THR A 242 4.82 -20.09 -70.86
CA THR A 242 5.61 -19.83 -69.65
C THR A 242 5.61 -21.11 -68.81
N ILE A 243 6.79 -21.69 -68.60
CA ILE A 243 6.97 -23.01 -67.95
C ILE A 243 7.78 -22.83 -66.65
N ASP A 244 7.27 -23.39 -65.55
CA ASP A 244 7.98 -23.50 -64.27
C ASP A 244 9.01 -24.64 -64.34
N LYS A 245 10.30 -24.32 -64.24
CA LYS A 245 11.40 -25.29 -64.40
C LYS A 245 11.51 -26.32 -63.27
N THR A 246 10.84 -26.09 -62.14
CA THR A 246 10.91 -26.96 -60.97
C THR A 246 9.81 -28.02 -60.91
N THR A 247 8.66 -27.77 -61.55
CA THR A 247 7.48 -28.66 -61.49
C THR A 247 6.98 -29.13 -62.87
N GLY A 248 7.32 -28.43 -63.96
CA GLY A 248 6.96 -28.82 -65.32
C GLY A 248 5.51 -28.53 -65.74
N GLU A 249 4.73 -27.78 -64.96
CA GLU A 249 3.37 -27.37 -65.37
C GLU A 249 3.34 -26.02 -66.12
N VAL A 250 2.41 -25.91 -67.09
CA VAL A 250 2.24 -24.75 -67.99
C VAL A 250 1.25 -23.76 -67.38
N VAL A 251 1.69 -22.52 -67.11
CA VAL A 251 0.89 -21.52 -66.37
C VAL A 251 -0.04 -20.68 -67.27
N SER A 252 0.16 -20.67 -68.60
CA SER A 252 -0.76 -20.04 -69.55
C SER A 252 -0.56 -20.52 -71.00
N HIS A 253 -1.63 -20.49 -71.82
CA HIS A 253 -1.65 -20.90 -73.22
C HIS A 253 -2.24 -19.78 -74.09
N SER A 254 -1.49 -19.29 -75.08
CA SER A 254 -1.95 -18.33 -76.09
C SER A 254 -2.06 -19.02 -77.46
N VAL A 255 -3.06 -18.63 -78.27
CA VAL A 255 -3.27 -19.14 -79.64
C VAL A 255 -3.72 -18.02 -80.58
N VAL A 256 -3.27 -18.07 -81.83
CA VAL A 256 -3.73 -17.15 -82.89
C VAL A 256 -4.94 -17.75 -83.62
N LEU A 257 -6.08 -17.05 -83.59
CA LEU A 257 -7.31 -17.45 -84.26
C LEU A 257 -7.63 -16.51 -85.43
N LYS A 258 -7.87 -17.07 -86.62
CA LYS A 258 -8.40 -16.31 -87.77
C LYS A 258 -9.91 -16.47 -87.82
N ILE A 259 -10.64 -15.36 -87.71
CA ILE A 259 -12.11 -15.34 -87.63
C ILE A 259 -12.65 -14.55 -88.82
N THR A 260 -13.63 -15.11 -89.55
CA THR A 260 -14.29 -14.46 -90.69
C THR A 260 -15.80 -14.49 -90.47
N THR A 261 -16.41 -13.32 -90.33
CA THR A 261 -17.82 -13.14 -89.95
C THR A 261 -18.28 -11.73 -90.30
N THR A 262 -19.56 -11.42 -90.12
CA THR A 262 -20.11 -10.07 -90.31
C THR A 262 -19.76 -9.15 -89.13
N ILE A 263 -19.79 -7.82 -89.33
CA ILE A 263 -19.49 -6.83 -88.28
C ILE A 263 -20.39 -7.01 -87.03
N PRO A 264 -21.72 -7.21 -87.16
CA PRO A 264 -22.59 -7.44 -86.00
C PRO A 264 -22.21 -8.69 -85.20
N GLU A 265 -21.85 -9.79 -85.88
CA GLU A 265 -21.45 -11.04 -85.23
C GLU A 265 -20.07 -10.94 -84.57
N MET A 266 -19.14 -10.19 -85.16
CA MET A 266 -17.84 -9.90 -84.54
C MET A 266 -18.00 -9.12 -83.22
N ASN A 267 -18.95 -8.17 -83.16
CA ASN A 267 -19.23 -7.43 -81.94
C ASN A 267 -19.82 -8.31 -80.83
N LEU A 268 -20.64 -9.30 -81.18
CA LEU A 268 -21.17 -10.28 -80.23
C LEU A 268 -20.05 -11.16 -79.66
N LEU A 269 -19.12 -11.61 -80.50
CA LEU A 269 -17.96 -12.38 -80.06
C LEU A 269 -17.05 -11.56 -79.14
N LYS A 270 -16.80 -10.30 -79.49
CA LYS A 270 -16.05 -9.36 -78.65
C LYS A 270 -16.70 -9.21 -77.27
N ALA A 271 -18.01 -8.97 -77.22
CA ALA A 271 -18.73 -8.82 -75.96
C ALA A 271 -18.67 -10.08 -75.08
N TYR A 272 -18.70 -11.26 -75.70
CA TYR A 272 -18.53 -12.53 -74.99
C TYR A 272 -17.12 -12.66 -74.38
N MET A 273 -16.08 -12.34 -75.17
CA MET A 273 -14.69 -12.39 -74.71
C MET A 273 -14.44 -11.40 -73.55
N ASP A 274 -14.95 -10.17 -73.68
CA ASP A 274 -14.87 -9.15 -72.62
C ASP A 274 -15.59 -9.63 -71.33
N ASN A 275 -16.80 -10.19 -71.45
CA ASN A 275 -17.56 -10.70 -70.30
C ASN A 275 -16.84 -11.84 -69.56
N LYS A 276 -16.13 -12.68 -70.30
CA LYS A 276 -15.39 -13.83 -69.75
C LYS A 276 -13.96 -13.48 -69.32
N GLY A 277 -13.55 -12.22 -69.44
CA GLY A 277 -12.19 -11.79 -69.10
C GLY A 277 -11.12 -12.42 -70.01
N ILE A 278 -11.51 -12.86 -71.21
CA ILE A 278 -10.59 -13.43 -72.20
C ILE A 278 -9.82 -12.27 -72.83
N GLN A 279 -8.50 -12.28 -72.71
CA GLN A 279 -7.67 -11.29 -73.38
C GLN A 279 -7.51 -11.63 -74.86
N TYR A 280 -7.74 -10.67 -75.73
CA TYR A 280 -7.55 -10.79 -77.17
C TYR A 280 -6.93 -9.52 -77.71
N GLU A 281 -6.21 -9.66 -78.82
CA GLU A 281 -5.65 -8.55 -79.57
C GLU A 281 -5.90 -8.76 -81.07
N ARG A 282 -6.05 -7.67 -81.82
CA ARG A 282 -6.16 -7.75 -83.27
C ARG A 282 -4.76 -7.86 -83.87
N VAL A 283 -4.40 -9.06 -84.31
CA VAL A 283 -3.13 -9.30 -85.00
C VAL A 283 -3.29 -9.01 -86.48
N GLY A 284 -2.75 -7.88 -86.95
CA GLY A 284 -2.70 -7.52 -88.38
C GLY A 284 -3.84 -6.60 -88.85
N GLY A 285 -3.46 -5.36 -89.14
CA GLY A 285 -4.19 -4.32 -89.85
C GLY A 285 -3.18 -3.30 -90.34
#